data_AF-Q87NQ1-F1
#
_entry.id   AF-Q87NQ1-F1
#
_cell.length_a   1.000
_cell.length_b   1.000
_cell.length_c   1.000
_cell.angle_alpha   90.00
_cell.angle_beta   90.00
_cell.angle_gamma   90.00
#
_symmetry.space_group_name_H-M   'P 1'
#
loop_
_entity.id
_entity.type
_entity.pdbx_description
1 polymer ?
#
loop_
_entity_poly.entity_id
_entity_poly.type
_entity_poly.pdbx_seq_one_letter_code
_entity_poly.pdbx_strand_id
1 'polypeptide(L)'
;MVGVAHHLTRRYTYRGNMEQIIHNLKDPSWWFTGVFFVVLGIVLTWIVPRVSRLFPYYKVEFARRRKLQRLKFIHQNRQHQVLVNWYTARYWAIATVSIIYMVFAGLMYTISPEIISNGYNKIALTALFLPIYIINFVVMETKKKATSLVRAHIAWNQRSNKNNL
;
A
#
# COMPACT_ATOMS: atom_id res chain seq x y z
N MET A 1 -26.62 -42.08 -40.36
CA MET A 1 -27.05 -40.67 -40.43
C MET A 1 -26.33 -39.71 -39.47
N VAL A 2 -25.43 -40.17 -38.59
CA VAL A 2 -24.73 -39.29 -37.60
C VAL A 2 -23.51 -38.56 -38.18
N GLY A 3 -22.86 -39.10 -39.22
CA GLY A 3 -21.62 -38.53 -39.78
C GLY A 3 -21.78 -37.24 -40.60
N VAL A 4 -22.93 -37.03 -41.25
CA VAL A 4 -23.18 -35.84 -42.09
C VAL A 4 -23.50 -34.61 -41.24
N ALA A 5 -24.23 -34.78 -40.13
CA ALA A 5 -24.58 -33.70 -39.20
C ALA A 5 -23.33 -33.13 -38.49
N HIS A 6 -22.34 -33.98 -38.16
CA HIS A 6 -21.09 -33.56 -37.52
C HIS A 6 -20.12 -32.84 -38.49
N HIS A 7 -20.19 -33.16 -39.78
CA HIS A 7 -19.40 -32.50 -40.82
C HIS A 7 -19.96 -31.13 -41.20
N LEU A 8 -21.28 -30.98 -41.20
CA LEU A 8 -21.97 -29.72 -41.47
C LEU A 8 -21.79 -28.73 -40.30
N THR A 9 -21.99 -29.17 -39.05
CA THR A 9 -21.77 -28.31 -37.87
C THR A 9 -20.33 -27.78 -37.82
N ARG A 10 -19.29 -28.61 -38.03
CA ARG A 10 -17.90 -28.12 -38.11
C ARG A 10 -17.70 -27.05 -39.19
N ARG A 11 -18.30 -27.19 -40.38
CA ARG A 11 -18.15 -26.18 -41.45
C ARG A 11 -18.84 -24.85 -41.11
N TYR A 12 -20.00 -24.87 -40.45
CA TYR A 12 -20.69 -23.65 -40.04
C TYR A 12 -19.99 -22.94 -38.88
N THR A 13 -19.43 -23.68 -37.91
CA THR A 13 -18.62 -23.08 -36.83
C THR A 13 -17.34 -22.43 -37.38
N TYR A 14 -16.68 -23.07 -38.35
CA TYR A 14 -15.50 -22.47 -38.99
C TYR A 14 -15.83 -21.22 -39.81
N ARG A 15 -16.96 -21.20 -40.55
CA ARG A 15 -17.41 -19.99 -41.25
C ARG A 15 -17.73 -18.86 -40.28
N GLY A 16 -18.49 -19.14 -39.21
CA GLY A 16 -18.83 -18.14 -38.19
C GLY A 16 -17.58 -17.55 -37.50
N ASN A 17 -16.58 -18.38 -37.21
CA ASN A 17 -15.32 -17.92 -36.63
C ASN A 17 -14.49 -17.09 -37.62
N MET A 18 -14.45 -17.45 -38.90
CA MET A 18 -13.72 -16.68 -39.92
C MET A 18 -14.38 -15.32 -40.21
N GLU A 19 -15.71 -15.27 -40.25
CA GLU A 19 -16.46 -14.02 -40.42
C GLU A 19 -16.26 -13.09 -39.22
N GLN A 20 -16.24 -13.62 -37.99
CA GLN A 20 -15.91 -12.86 -36.79
C GLN A 20 -14.47 -12.35 -36.78
N ILE A 21 -13.49 -13.16 -37.20
CA ILE A 21 -12.10 -12.72 -37.31
C ILE A 21 -11.95 -11.58 -38.33
N ILE A 22 -12.61 -11.70 -39.49
CA ILE A 22 -12.61 -10.66 -40.52
C ILE A 22 -13.33 -9.39 -40.04
N HIS A 23 -14.42 -9.53 -39.30
CA HIS A 23 -15.13 -8.40 -38.68
C HIS A 23 -14.23 -7.69 -37.65
N ASN A 24 -13.56 -8.43 -36.78
CA ASN A 24 -12.64 -7.89 -35.78
C ASN A 24 -11.40 -7.24 -36.41
N LEU A 25 -10.91 -7.77 -37.54
CA LEU A 25 -9.82 -7.17 -38.32
C LEU A 25 -10.23 -5.89 -39.06
N LYS A 26 -11.52 -5.62 -39.26
CA LYS A 26 -12.00 -4.35 -39.83
C LYS A 26 -12.22 -3.28 -38.77
N ASP A 27 -12.30 -3.65 -37.49
CA ASP A 27 -12.44 -2.72 -36.38
C ASP A 27 -11.06 -2.09 -36.03
N PRO A 28 -10.87 -0.77 -36.20
CA PRO A 28 -9.63 -0.09 -35.85
C PRO A 28 -9.24 -0.26 -34.38
N SER A 29 -10.21 -0.51 -33.50
CA SER A 29 -10.01 -0.74 -32.06
C SER A 29 -9.23 -2.03 -31.80
N TRP A 30 -9.36 -3.02 -32.67
CA TRP A 30 -8.65 -4.30 -32.54
C TRP A 30 -7.17 -4.18 -32.95
N TRP A 31 -6.88 -3.41 -33.99
CA TRP A 31 -5.51 -3.04 -34.34
C TRP A 31 -4.86 -2.19 -33.25
N PHE A 32 -5.61 -1.27 -32.65
CA PHE A 32 -5.12 -0.43 -31.55
C PHE A 32 -4.74 -1.27 -30.33
N THR A 33 -5.56 -2.24 -29.92
CA THR A 33 -5.24 -3.10 -28.78
C THR A 33 -4.05 -4.02 -29.07
N GLY A 34 -3.96 -4.64 -30.25
CA GLY A 34 -2.82 -5.47 -30.64
C GLY A 34 -1.50 -4.69 -30.71
N VAL A 35 -1.48 -3.55 -31.40
CA VAL A 35 -0.29 -2.69 -31.51
C VAL A 35 0.09 -2.10 -30.16
N PHE A 36 -0.88 -1.70 -29.33
CA PHE A 36 -0.63 -1.20 -27.98
C PHE A 36 0.10 -2.23 -27.12
N PHE A 37 -0.33 -3.50 -27.09
CA PHE A 37 0.34 -4.52 -26.29
C PHE A 37 1.74 -4.88 -26.81
N VAL A 38 1.96 -4.83 -28.13
CA VAL A 38 3.30 -5.03 -28.71
C VAL A 38 4.23 -3.88 -28.31
N VAL A 39 3.79 -2.63 -28.47
CA VAL A 39 4.58 -1.45 -28.08
C VAL A 39 4.81 -1.43 -26.57
N LEU A 40 3.78 -1.67 -25.77
CA LEU A 40 3.88 -1.75 -24.31
C LEU A 40 4.83 -2.87 -23.88
N GLY A 41 4.77 -4.05 -24.52
CA GLY A 41 5.66 -5.17 -24.27
C GLY A 41 7.12 -4.86 -24.56
N ILE A 42 7.40 -4.18 -25.69
CA ILE A 42 8.75 -3.69 -26.02
C ILE A 42 9.19 -2.66 -24.97
N VAL A 43 8.36 -1.66 -24.68
CA VAL A 43 8.67 -0.60 -23.69
C VAL A 43 8.95 -1.21 -22.30
N LEU A 44 8.12 -2.16 -21.83
CA LEU A 44 8.34 -2.88 -20.58
C LEU A 44 9.65 -3.66 -20.60
N THR A 45 9.94 -4.39 -21.68
CA THR A 45 11.17 -5.19 -21.80
C THR A 45 12.44 -4.32 -21.76
N TRP A 46 12.37 -3.09 -22.27
CA TRP A 46 13.50 -2.15 -22.24
C TRP A 46 13.62 -1.36 -20.93
N ILE A 47 12.49 -0.98 -20.32
CA ILE A 47 12.46 -0.12 -19.11
C ILE A 47 12.61 -0.94 -17.82
N VAL A 48 11.93 -2.08 -17.71
CA VAL A 48 11.92 -2.90 -16.49
C VAL A 48 13.32 -3.32 -16.03
N PRO A 49 14.27 -3.74 -16.90
CA PRO A 49 15.62 -4.09 -16.48
C PRO A 49 16.44 -2.87 -16.02
N ARG A 50 16.17 -1.69 -16.58
CA ARG A 50 16.86 -0.44 -16.20
C ARG A 50 16.37 0.06 -14.85
N VAL A 51 15.05 0.03 -14.63
CA VAL A 51 14.43 0.43 -13.35
C VAL A 51 14.73 -0.57 -12.23
N SER A 52 14.73 -1.88 -12.53
CA SER A 52 15.00 -2.93 -11.54
C SER A 52 16.43 -2.88 -10.98
N ARG A 53 17.42 -2.43 -11.77
CA ARG A 53 18.81 -2.23 -11.32
C ARG A 53 18.99 -0.99 -10.44
N LEU A 54 18.19 0.05 -10.67
CA LEU A 54 18.20 1.29 -9.88
C LEU A 54 17.51 1.11 -8.52
N PHE A 55 16.45 0.30 -8.49
CA PHE A 55 15.64 0.04 -7.29
C PHE A 55 16.43 -0.43 -6.04
N PRO A 56 17.38 -1.39 -6.12
CA PRO A 56 18.16 -1.82 -4.96
C PRO A 56 19.09 -0.71 -4.45
N TYR A 57 19.72 0.06 -5.35
CA TYR A 57 20.62 1.15 -4.94
C TYR A 57 19.87 2.23 -4.15
N TYR A 58 18.72 2.70 -4.66
CA TYR A 58 17.90 3.68 -3.95
C TYR A 58 17.33 3.14 -2.64
N LYS A 59 16.94 1.87 -2.58
CA LYS A 59 16.48 1.23 -1.33
C LYS A 59 17.56 1.23 -0.25
N VAL A 60 18.80 0.85 -0.60
CA VAL A 60 19.92 0.80 0.34
C VAL A 60 20.28 2.20 0.82
N GLU A 61 20.40 3.17 -0.09
CA GLU A 61 20.76 4.54 0.27
C GLU A 61 19.68 5.20 1.13
N PHE A 62 18.42 4.98 0.80
CA PHE A 62 17.29 5.48 1.57
C PHE A 62 17.24 4.87 2.98
N ALA A 63 17.46 3.56 3.09
CA ALA A 63 17.54 2.88 4.38
C ALA A 63 18.70 3.41 5.23
N ARG A 64 19.87 3.63 4.62
CA ARG A 64 21.05 4.21 5.28
C ARG A 64 20.75 5.60 5.82
N ARG A 65 20.17 6.48 5.00
CA ARG A 65 19.78 7.85 5.42
C ARG A 65 18.77 7.83 6.55
N ARG A 66 17.73 6.99 6.47
CA ARG A 66 16.75 6.83 7.55
C ARG A 66 17.39 6.33 8.85
N LYS A 67 18.32 5.37 8.77
CA LYS A 67 19.06 4.86 9.93
C LYS A 67 19.89 5.97 10.57
N LEU A 68 20.63 6.74 9.79
CA LEU A 68 21.43 7.87 10.28
C LEU A 68 20.56 8.94 10.95
N GLN A 69 19.45 9.34 10.32
CA GLN A 69 18.50 10.29 10.91
C GLN A 69 17.94 9.78 12.25
N ARG A 70 17.60 8.50 12.33
CA ARG A 70 17.12 7.89 13.59
C ARG A 70 18.19 7.89 14.67
N LEU A 71 19.43 7.55 14.33
CA LEU A 71 20.54 7.56 15.29
C LEU A 71 20.85 8.98 15.78
N LYS A 72 20.86 9.97 14.88
CA LYS A 72 21.04 11.37 15.23
C LYS A 72 19.94 11.85 16.19
N PHE A 73 18.68 11.53 15.87
CA PHE A 73 17.54 11.82 16.73
C PHE A 73 17.70 11.22 18.13
N ILE A 74 18.00 9.91 18.22
CA ILE A 74 18.20 9.23 19.51
C ILE A 74 19.36 9.87 20.28
N HIS A 75 20.47 10.14 19.60
CA HIS A 75 21.66 10.71 20.24
C HIS A 75 21.37 12.06 20.89
N GLN A 76 20.62 12.92 20.21
CA GLN A 76 20.27 14.26 20.70
C GLN A 76 19.26 14.23 21.86
N ASN A 77 18.34 13.27 21.87
CA ASN A 77 17.21 13.29 22.80
C ASN A 77 17.36 12.34 24.00
N ARG A 78 18.25 11.34 23.93
CA ARG A 78 18.34 10.27 24.96
C ARG A 78 18.77 10.75 26.35
N GLN A 79 19.38 11.92 26.49
CA GLN A 79 19.86 12.42 27.79
C GLN A 79 18.77 13.16 28.56
N HIS A 80 17.74 13.66 27.86
CA HIS A 80 16.75 14.56 28.44
C HIS A 80 15.45 13.82 28.75
N GLN A 81 15.22 13.53 30.04
CA GLN A 81 14.01 12.82 30.50
C GLN A 81 12.70 13.52 30.08
N VAL A 82 12.67 14.87 30.10
CA VAL A 82 11.51 15.66 29.67
C VAL A 82 11.14 15.39 28.22
N LEU A 83 12.13 15.32 27.32
CA LEU A 83 11.91 15.04 25.90
C LEU A 83 11.39 13.61 25.70
N VAL A 84 11.96 12.64 26.40
CA VAL A 84 11.52 11.24 26.36
C VAL A 84 10.04 11.12 26.77
N ASN A 85 9.65 11.81 27.84
CA ASN A 85 8.26 11.85 28.30
C ASN A 85 7.36 12.54 27.28
N TRP A 86 7.79 13.66 26.69
CA TRP A 86 7.02 14.35 25.65
C TRP A 86 6.74 13.46 24.43
N TYR A 87 7.75 12.75 23.91
CA TYR A 87 7.57 11.82 22.79
C TYR A 87 6.65 10.65 23.14
N THR A 88 6.68 10.19 24.38
CA THR A 88 5.81 9.12 24.88
C THR A 88 4.36 9.61 25.00
N ALA A 89 4.14 10.79 25.60
CA ALA A 89 2.84 11.42 25.71
C ALA A 89 2.23 11.74 24.33
N ARG A 90 3.04 12.25 23.40
CA ARG A 90 2.62 12.51 22.02
C ARG A 90 2.16 11.23 21.31
N TYR A 91 2.88 10.12 21.49
CA TYR A 91 2.46 8.83 20.94
C TYR A 91 1.09 8.41 21.49
N TRP A 92 0.90 8.49 22.81
CA TRP A 92 -0.39 8.15 23.43
C TRP A 92 -1.53 9.06 22.98
N ALA A 93 -1.30 10.36 22.85
CA ALA A 93 -2.31 11.28 22.34
C ALA A 93 -2.78 10.90 20.92
N ILE A 94 -1.84 10.64 20.00
CA ILE A 94 -2.18 10.24 18.62
C ILE A 94 -2.85 8.86 18.60
N ALA A 95 -2.39 7.92 19.44
CA ALA A 95 -3.00 6.59 19.55
C ALA A 95 -4.45 6.68 20.05
N THR A 96 -4.73 7.50 21.06
CA THR A 96 -6.08 7.72 21.58
C THR A 96 -6.99 8.32 20.51
N VAL A 97 -6.53 9.33 19.77
CA VAL A 97 -7.29 9.89 18.64
C VAL A 97 -7.60 8.83 17.59
N SER A 98 -6.63 7.97 17.25
CA SER A 98 -6.83 6.84 16.33
C SER A 98 -7.91 5.87 16.83
N ILE A 99 -7.87 5.53 18.12
CA ILE A 99 -8.84 4.62 18.74
C ILE A 99 -10.24 5.23 18.71
N ILE A 100 -10.40 6.49 19.13
CA ILE A 100 -11.68 7.20 19.10
C ILE A 100 -12.24 7.22 17.67
N TYR A 101 -11.40 7.50 16.67
CA TYR A 101 -11.81 7.52 15.28
C TYR A 101 -12.24 6.13 14.77
N MET A 102 -11.52 5.06 15.15
CA MET A 102 -11.92 3.69 14.81
C MET A 102 -13.25 3.29 15.46
N VAL A 103 -13.47 3.67 16.72
CA VAL A 103 -14.75 3.44 17.41
C VAL A 103 -15.87 4.20 16.71
N PHE A 104 -15.66 5.47 16.37
CA PHE A 104 -16.63 6.27 15.63
C PHE A 104 -16.96 5.67 14.26
N ALA A 105 -15.95 5.26 13.48
CA ALA A 105 -16.17 4.62 12.19
C ALA A 105 -16.93 3.28 12.33
N GLY A 106 -16.64 2.51 13.38
CA GLY A 106 -17.37 1.29 13.71
C GLY A 106 -18.83 1.54 14.04
N LEU A 107 -19.13 2.56 14.86
CA LEU A 107 -20.50 2.94 15.21
C LEU A 107 -21.29 3.44 13.99
N MET A 108 -20.66 4.24 13.12
CA MET A 108 -21.30 4.68 11.88
C MET A 108 -21.67 3.50 10.98
N TYR A 109 -20.85 2.45 10.96
CA TYR A 109 -21.14 1.23 10.22
C TYR A 109 -22.31 0.43 10.81
N THR A 110 -22.41 0.33 12.14
CA THR A 110 -23.47 -0.46 12.80
C THR A 110 -24.84 0.22 12.78
N ILE A 111 -24.87 1.56 12.87
CA ILE A 111 -26.13 2.32 12.96
C ILE A 111 -26.80 2.50 11.59
N SER A 112 -26.06 2.36 10.48
CA SER A 112 -26.55 2.67 9.13
C SER A 112 -26.59 1.46 8.16
N PRO A 113 -27.33 0.37 8.47
CA PRO A 113 -27.47 -0.77 7.56
C PRO A 113 -28.19 -0.40 6.25
N GLU A 114 -29.11 0.58 6.28
CA GLU A 114 -29.86 1.06 5.10
C GLU A 114 -28.98 1.82 4.09
N ILE A 115 -27.87 2.40 4.54
CA ILE A 115 -26.90 3.04 3.66
C ILE A 115 -26.16 1.97 2.82
N ILE A 116 -26.04 0.74 3.32
CA ILE A 116 -25.34 -0.35 2.63
C ILE A 116 -26.23 -1.01 1.56
N SER A 117 -27.56 -1.01 1.75
CA SER A 117 -28.51 -1.59 0.78
C SER A 117 -28.62 -0.75 -0.49
N ASN A 118 -28.55 0.58 -0.37
CA ASN A 118 -28.46 1.51 -1.50
C ASN A 118 -27.00 1.58 -2.00
N GLY A 119 -26.65 0.74 -2.97
CA GLY A 119 -25.28 0.52 -3.47
C GLY A 119 -24.45 1.76 -3.81
N TYR A 120 -25.07 2.94 -3.98
CA TYR A 120 -24.40 4.23 -4.20
C TYR A 120 -23.57 4.70 -2.99
N ASN A 121 -23.95 4.33 -1.76
CA ASN A 121 -23.26 4.81 -0.55
C ASN A 121 -22.13 3.89 -0.07
N LYS A 122 -21.91 2.74 -0.72
CA LYS A 122 -20.82 1.82 -0.35
C LYS A 122 -19.43 2.45 -0.55
N ILE A 123 -19.28 3.28 -1.59
CA ILE A 123 -18.01 3.99 -1.88
C ILE A 123 -17.75 5.09 -0.84
N ALA A 124 -18.80 5.81 -0.43
CA ALA A 124 -18.69 6.84 0.61
C ALA A 124 -18.31 6.22 1.98
N LEU A 125 -18.90 5.07 2.31
CA LEU A 125 -18.55 4.30 3.50
C LEU A 125 -17.10 3.79 3.44
N THR A 126 -16.64 3.21 2.33
CA THR A 126 -15.23 2.77 2.21
C THR A 126 -14.24 3.93 2.25
N ALA A 127 -14.59 5.09 1.71
CA ALA A 127 -13.78 6.30 1.80
C ALA A 127 -13.58 6.77 3.27
N LEU A 128 -14.56 6.54 4.16
CA LEU A 128 -14.45 6.86 5.59
C LEU A 128 -13.35 6.06 6.32
N PHE A 129 -13.06 4.84 5.83
CA PHE A 129 -12.00 3.97 6.40
C PHE A 129 -10.60 4.32 5.88
N LEU A 130 -10.47 5.05 4.78
CA LEU A 130 -9.16 5.41 4.20
C LEU A 130 -8.29 6.24 5.17
N PRO A 131 -8.83 7.28 5.85
CA PRO A 131 -8.11 7.99 6.90
C PRO A 131 -7.68 7.11 8.08
N ILE A 132 -8.39 6.03 8.39
CA ILE A 132 -8.01 5.11 9.48
C ILE A 132 -6.64 4.51 9.23
N TYR A 133 -6.37 4.09 7.98
CA TYR A 133 -5.08 3.52 7.62
C TYR A 133 -3.95 4.55 7.72
N ILE A 134 -4.21 5.80 7.31
CA ILE A 134 -3.23 6.89 7.39
C ILE A 134 -2.89 7.19 8.86
N ILE A 135 -3.91 7.36 9.71
CA ILE A 135 -3.71 7.64 11.13
C ILE A 135 -2.98 6.47 11.82
N ASN A 136 -3.37 5.22 11.54
CA ASN A 136 -2.70 4.06 12.11
C ASN A 136 -1.24 3.94 11.64
N PHE A 137 -0.93 4.29 10.39
CA PHE A 137 0.43 4.37 9.92
C PHE A 137 1.24 5.40 10.72
N VAL A 138 0.67 6.58 10.98
CA VAL A 138 1.30 7.61 11.83
C VAL A 138 1.50 7.13 13.26
N VAL A 139 0.53 6.44 13.86
CA VAL A 139 0.65 5.81 15.19
C VAL A 139 1.80 4.81 15.22
N MET A 140 1.90 3.96 14.21
CA MET A 140 2.96 2.96 14.13
C MET A 140 4.36 3.59 14.03
N GLU A 141 4.52 4.62 13.20
CA GLU A 141 5.80 5.33 13.06
C GLU A 141 6.19 6.12 14.31
N THR A 142 5.22 6.75 14.98
CA THR A 142 5.46 7.45 16.26
C THR A 142 5.81 6.47 17.38
N LYS A 143 5.13 5.32 17.47
CA LYS A 143 5.45 4.22 18.40
C LYS A 143 6.90 3.75 18.21
N LYS A 144 7.30 3.42 16.99
CA LYS A 144 8.67 2.98 16.68
C LYS A 144 9.72 3.98 17.14
N LYS A 145 9.47 5.27 16.95
CA LYS A 145 10.38 6.36 17.38
C LYS A 145 10.45 6.42 18.91
N ALA A 146 9.30 6.55 19.59
CA ALA A 146 9.20 6.65 21.04
C ALA A 146 9.84 5.45 21.74
N THR A 147 9.51 4.22 21.34
CA THR A 147 10.07 3.01 21.95
C THR A 147 11.60 2.93 21.77
N SER A 148 12.14 3.30 20.60
CA SER A 148 13.60 3.31 20.45
C SER A 148 14.30 4.37 21.29
N LEU A 149 13.65 5.52 21.48
CA LEU A 149 14.19 6.57 22.34
C LEU A 149 14.19 6.14 23.81
N VAL A 150 13.08 5.58 24.29
CA VAL A 150 12.95 5.07 25.67
C VAL A 150 13.99 3.99 25.96
N ARG A 151 14.15 3.01 25.06
CA ARG A 151 15.17 1.95 25.22
C ARG A 151 16.58 2.53 25.28
N ALA A 152 16.89 3.51 24.44
CA ALA A 152 18.20 4.16 24.43
C ALA A 152 18.44 5.02 25.68
N HIS A 153 17.40 5.67 26.21
CA HIS A 153 17.46 6.44 27.45
C HIS A 153 17.75 5.52 28.65
N ILE A 154 17.02 4.40 28.79
CA ILE A 154 17.24 3.42 29.85
C ILE A 154 18.67 2.87 29.80
N ALA A 155 19.14 2.46 28.61
CA ALA A 155 20.49 1.95 28.44
C ALA A 155 21.57 3.00 28.77
N TRP A 156 21.32 4.27 28.49
CA TRP A 156 22.23 5.36 28.85
C TRP A 156 22.27 5.60 30.35
N ASN A 157 21.11 5.65 31.03
CA ASN A 157 21.02 5.79 32.49
C ASN A 157 21.73 4.63 33.21
N GLN A 158 21.55 3.39 32.74
CA GLN A 158 22.23 2.22 33.31
C GLN A 158 23.77 2.31 33.21
N ARG A 159 24.29 2.78 32.07
CA ARG A 159 25.74 2.99 31.89
C ARG A 159 26.27 4.12 32.76
N SER A 160 25.53 5.22 32.88
CA SER A 160 25.91 6.34 33.73
C SER A 160 25.98 5.91 35.19
N ASN A 161 25.00 5.16 35.69
CA ASN A 161 25.01 4.67 37.07
C ASN A 161 26.16 3.68 37.33
N LYS A 162 26.52 2.84 36.35
CA LYS A 162 27.66 1.92 36.48
C LYS A 162 29.01 2.64 36.58
N ASN A 163 29.15 3.79 35.92
CA ASN A 163 30.40 4.56 35.95
C ASN A 163 30.55 5.44 37.22
N ASN A 164 29.48 5.58 38.00
CA ASN A 164 29.45 6.37 39.23
C ASN A 164 29.61 5.52 40.51
N LEU A 165 29.78 4.20 40.36
CA LEU A 165 30.06 3.21 41.40
C LEU A 165 31.51 2.75 41.29
#